data_AF-A0A4D9EZ61-F1
#
_entry.id   AF-A0A4D9EZ61-F1
#
_cell.length_a   1.000
_cell.length_b   1.000
_cell.length_c   1.000
_cell.angle_alpha   90.00
_cell.angle_beta   90.00
_cell.angle_gamma   90.00
#
_symmetry.space_group_name_H-M   'P 1'
#
loop_
_entity.id
_entity.type
_entity.pdbx_description
1 polymer ?
#
loop_
_entity_poly.entity_id
_entity_poly.type
_entity_poly.pdbx_seq_one_letter_code
_entity_poly.pdbx_strand_id
1 'polypeptide(L)'
;MTLLSLLGRIMRYFLLRPETLFLLCISLALWSYFFHTDEVKTIVKSSRDAVKMVKGKVAEIMQNDRFGGLDVLDAEFSKTWEFKSHNVAVYSIQGRRDHMEDRFEVITDLINRTHPSIFGIFDGHGGEASLWGD
;
A
#
# COMPACT_ATOMS: atom_id res chain seq x y z
N MET A 1 -12.98 2.22 -64.61
CA MET A 1 -13.08 2.60 -63.18
C MET A 1 -13.79 1.51 -62.39
N THR A 2 -13.24 0.30 -62.33
CA THR A 2 -13.94 -0.88 -61.76
C THR A 2 -13.02 -1.83 -61.00
N LEU A 3 -11.79 -2.04 -61.46
CA LEU A 3 -10.81 -2.91 -60.79
C LEU A 3 -10.36 -2.40 -59.41
N LEU A 4 -10.06 -1.10 -59.29
CA LEU A 4 -9.62 -0.50 -58.02
C LEU A 4 -10.71 -0.59 -56.94
N SER A 5 -11.97 -0.38 -57.32
CA SER A 5 -13.13 -0.48 -56.43
C SER A 5 -13.43 -1.92 -56.03
N LEU A 6 -13.18 -2.88 -56.93
CA LEU A 6 -13.39 -4.31 -56.67
C LEU A 6 -12.29 -4.84 -55.74
N LEU A 7 -11.04 -4.42 -55.97
CA LEU A 7 -9.92 -4.68 -55.07
C LEU A 7 -10.19 -4.13 -53.66
N GLY A 8 -10.64 -2.87 -53.54
CA GLY A 8 -10.98 -2.27 -52.24
C GLY A 8 -12.19 -2.90 -51.53
N ARG A 9 -13.07 -3.58 -52.25
CA ARG A 9 -14.16 -4.39 -51.66
C ARG A 9 -13.64 -5.73 -51.15
N ILE A 10 -12.81 -6.41 -51.93
CA ILE A 10 -12.17 -7.68 -51.55
C ILE A 10 -11.26 -7.46 -50.33
N MET A 11 -10.44 -6.41 -50.34
CA MET A 11 -9.57 -6.07 -49.22
C MET A 11 -10.36 -5.83 -47.94
N ARG A 12 -11.48 -5.09 -47.98
CA ARG A 12 -12.35 -4.92 -46.80
C ARG A 12 -12.96 -6.23 -46.34
N TYR A 13 -13.39 -7.08 -47.26
CA TYR A 13 -14.04 -8.36 -46.91
C TYR A 13 -13.08 -9.38 -46.31
N PHE A 14 -11.80 -9.37 -46.71
CA PHE A 14 -10.78 -10.26 -46.15
C PHE A 14 -10.07 -9.68 -44.93
N LEU A 15 -9.85 -8.36 -44.85
CA LEU A 15 -9.11 -7.73 -43.74
C LEU A 15 -9.98 -7.37 -42.53
N LEU A 16 -11.29 -7.13 -42.71
CA LEU A 16 -12.18 -6.74 -41.62
C LEU A 16 -13.04 -7.89 -41.10
N ARG A 17 -12.75 -9.13 -41.53
CA ARG A 17 -13.38 -10.31 -40.95
C ARG A 17 -12.78 -10.55 -39.55
N PRO A 18 -13.61 -10.73 -38.52
CA PRO A 18 -13.12 -10.93 -37.16
C PRO A 18 -12.21 -12.16 -37.06
N GLU A 19 -12.44 -13.17 -37.90
CA GLU A 19 -11.64 -14.39 -37.94
C GLU A 19 -10.22 -14.14 -38.47
N THR A 20 -10.06 -13.32 -39.50
CA THR A 20 -8.74 -13.01 -40.10
C THR A 20 -7.94 -12.06 -39.22
N LEU A 21 -8.61 -11.12 -38.56
CA LEU A 21 -7.99 -10.26 -37.55
C LEU A 21 -7.49 -11.06 -36.36
N PHE A 22 -8.28 -12.03 -35.87
CA PHE A 22 -7.88 -12.90 -34.77
C PHE A 22 -6.66 -13.75 -35.12
N LEU A 23 -6.65 -14.35 -36.32
CA LEU A 23 -5.49 -15.11 -36.81
C LEU A 23 -4.25 -14.23 -36.99
N LEU A 24 -4.42 -13.00 -37.50
CA LEU A 24 -3.32 -12.04 -37.62
C LEU A 24 -2.75 -11.68 -36.24
N CYS A 25 -3.59 -11.39 -35.25
CA CYS A 25 -3.16 -11.09 -33.88
C CYS A 25 -2.39 -12.25 -33.24
N ILE A 26 -2.86 -13.50 -33.41
CA ILE A 26 -2.16 -14.69 -32.91
C ILE A 26 -0.81 -14.84 -33.61
N SER A 27 -0.76 -14.66 -34.94
CA SER A 27 0.50 -14.76 -35.70
C SER A 27 1.54 -13.72 -35.27
N LEU A 28 1.10 -12.49 -34.97
CA LEU A 28 1.97 -11.42 -34.45
C LEU A 28 2.43 -11.72 -33.01
N ALA A 29 1.56 -12.25 -32.17
CA ALA A 29 1.90 -12.65 -30.81
C ALA A 29 2.93 -13.78 -30.80
N LEU A 30 2.77 -14.79 -31.67
CA LEU A 30 3.73 -15.87 -31.84
C LEU A 30 5.05 -15.37 -32.44
N TRP A 31 5.00 -14.47 -33.42
CA TRP A 31 6.21 -13.86 -33.99
C TRP A 31 6.97 -13.05 -32.94
N SER A 32 6.28 -12.24 -32.13
CA SER A 32 6.88 -11.52 -31.01
C SER A 32 7.47 -12.49 -29.99
N TYR A 33 6.72 -13.55 -29.61
CA TYR A 33 7.20 -14.57 -28.69
C TYR A 33 8.46 -15.28 -29.19
N PHE A 34 8.52 -15.68 -30.46
CA PHE A 34 9.68 -16.36 -31.04
C PHE A 34 10.88 -15.42 -31.23
N PHE A 35 10.67 -14.22 -31.78
CA PHE A 35 11.78 -13.31 -32.12
C PHE A 35 12.26 -12.42 -30.96
N HIS A 36 11.42 -12.11 -29.96
CA HIS A 36 11.84 -11.33 -28.76
C HIS A 36 12.25 -12.23 -27.58
N THR A 37 12.47 -13.53 -27.82
CA THR A 37 12.88 -14.49 -26.79
C THR A 37 14.16 -14.07 -26.04
N ASP A 38 15.08 -13.37 -26.72
CA ASP A 38 16.36 -12.98 -26.15
C ASP A 38 16.25 -11.85 -25.11
N GLU A 39 15.27 -10.95 -25.27
CA GLU A 39 14.96 -9.87 -24.31
C GLU A 39 14.13 -10.38 -23.12
N VAL A 40 13.16 -11.26 -23.38
CA VAL A 40 12.31 -11.82 -22.31
C VAL A 40 13.15 -12.69 -21.37
N LYS A 41 14.12 -13.45 -21.89
CA LYS A 41 15.04 -14.24 -21.06
C LYS A 41 15.94 -13.38 -20.18
N THR A 42 16.36 -12.20 -20.62
CA THR A 42 17.16 -11.27 -19.81
C THR A 42 16.32 -10.64 -18.70
N ILE A 43 15.07 -10.23 -18.99
CA ILE A 43 14.16 -9.66 -17.99
C ILE A 43 13.74 -10.69 -16.94
N VAL A 44 13.47 -11.94 -17.36
CA VAL A 44 13.12 -13.04 -16.42
C VAL A 44 14.31 -13.46 -15.56
N LYS A 45 15.54 -13.41 -16.08
CA LYS A 45 16.75 -13.63 -15.26
C LYS A 45 17.00 -12.47 -14.30
N SER A 46 16.93 -11.23 -14.79
CA SER A 46 17.13 -10.03 -13.98
C SER A 46 16.12 -9.93 -12.82
N SER A 47 14.85 -10.27 -13.07
CA SER A 47 13.82 -10.31 -12.02
C SER A 47 14.05 -11.43 -11.00
N ARG A 48 14.46 -12.64 -11.43
CA ARG A 48 14.81 -13.73 -10.50
C ARG A 48 16.01 -13.38 -9.62
N ASP A 49 17.02 -12.71 -10.17
CA ASP A 49 18.20 -12.31 -9.41
C ASP A 49 17.90 -11.16 -8.44
N ALA A 50 17.06 -10.20 -8.83
CA ALA A 50 16.55 -9.16 -7.93
C ALA A 50 15.76 -9.75 -6.75
N VAL A 51 14.87 -10.73 -7.00
CA VAL A 51 14.10 -11.40 -5.95
C VAL A 51 15.00 -12.22 -5.01
N LYS A 52 16.06 -12.86 -5.52
CA LYS A 52 17.05 -13.55 -4.67
C LYS A 52 17.82 -12.59 -3.78
N MET A 53 18.24 -11.43 -4.29
CA MET A 53 18.91 -10.40 -3.48
C MET A 53 17.98 -9.83 -2.41
N VAL A 54 16.72 -9.56 -2.75
CA VAL A 54 15.71 -9.11 -1.77
C VAL A 54 15.48 -10.18 -0.70
N LYS A 55 15.36 -11.46 -1.08
CA LYS A 55 15.22 -12.56 -0.12
C LYS A 55 16.44 -12.69 0.81
N GLY A 56 17.66 -12.52 0.28
CA GLY A 56 18.90 -12.52 1.07
C GLY A 56 18.95 -11.36 2.06
N LYS A 57 18.61 -10.15 1.60
CA LYS A 57 18.58 -8.93 2.41
C LYS A 57 17.48 -8.97 3.49
N VAL A 58 16.32 -9.56 3.18
CA VAL A 58 15.24 -9.79 4.15
C VAL A 58 15.64 -10.83 5.19
N ALA A 59 16.35 -11.90 4.80
CA ALA A 59 16.87 -12.89 5.74
C ALA A 59 17.93 -12.28 6.68
N GLU A 60 18.76 -11.38 6.19
CA GLU A 60 19.77 -10.65 6.96
C GLU A 60 19.12 -9.64 7.93
N ILE A 61 18.10 -8.90 7.49
CA ILE A 61 17.27 -8.03 8.34
C ILE A 61 16.55 -8.85 9.44
N MET A 62 15.98 -10.01 9.09
CA MET A 62 15.32 -10.88 10.07
C MET A 62 16.28 -11.47 11.11
N GLN A 63 17.57 -11.64 10.80
CA GLN A 63 18.57 -12.05 11.79
C GLN A 63 18.98 -10.89 12.69
N ASN A 64 19.06 -9.67 12.16
CA ASN A 64 19.34 -8.46 12.92
C ASN A 64 18.17 -8.05 13.85
N ASP A 65 16.92 -8.22 13.39
CA ASP A 65 15.71 -7.89 14.15
C ASP A 65 15.49 -8.78 15.37
N ARG A 66 16.06 -10.00 15.39
CA ARG A 66 15.95 -10.92 16.54
C ARG A 66 16.75 -10.46 17.77
N PHE A 67 17.69 -9.52 17.63
CA PHE A 67 18.52 -9.05 18.75
C PHE A 67 18.35 -7.56 19.09
N GLY A 68 17.60 -6.78 18.29
CA GLY A 68 17.38 -5.35 18.58
C GLY A 68 16.29 -4.62 17.78
N GLY A 69 15.59 -5.27 16.85
CA GLY A 69 14.60 -4.62 15.98
C GLY A 69 13.23 -4.40 16.66
N LEU A 70 12.83 -5.29 17.56
CA LEU A 70 11.57 -5.18 18.29
C LEU A 70 11.55 -3.94 19.21
N ASP A 71 12.67 -3.64 19.87
CA ASP A 71 12.80 -2.48 20.76
C ASP A 71 12.85 -1.16 20.00
N VAL A 72 13.43 -1.13 18.81
CA VAL A 72 13.48 0.09 17.98
C VAL A 72 12.11 0.40 17.39
N LEU A 73 11.39 -0.61 16.90
CA LEU A 73 10.01 -0.45 16.44
C LEU A 73 9.09 -0.05 17.60
N ASP A 74 9.17 -0.71 18.76
CA ASP A 74 8.35 -0.30 19.92
C ASP A 74 8.76 1.09 20.45
N ALA A 75 10.03 1.50 20.34
CA ALA A 75 10.47 2.87 20.66
C ALA A 75 9.96 3.90 19.64
N GLU A 76 9.87 3.55 18.36
CA GLU A 76 9.35 4.41 17.30
C GLU A 76 7.82 4.54 17.39
N PHE A 77 7.10 3.43 17.61
CA PHE A 77 5.68 3.43 17.92
C PHE A 77 5.38 4.10 19.27
N SER A 78 6.26 3.98 20.27
CA SER A 78 6.10 4.65 21.56
C SER A 78 6.10 6.17 21.44
N LYS A 79 6.72 6.74 20.40
CA LYS A 79 6.67 8.19 20.12
C LYS A 79 5.36 8.65 19.49
N THR A 80 4.50 7.72 19.06
CA THR A 80 3.21 8.05 18.40
C THR A 80 2.10 8.24 19.43
N TRP A 81 2.19 7.62 20.61
CA TRP A 81 1.14 7.71 21.62
C TRP A 81 1.21 9.04 22.37
N GLU A 82 0.05 9.70 22.54
CA GLU A 82 -0.07 10.87 23.41
C GLU A 82 -0.13 10.48 24.90
N PHE A 83 -0.63 9.26 25.17
CA PHE A 83 -0.60 8.64 26.50
C PHE A 83 -0.34 7.13 26.36
N LYS A 84 0.57 6.57 27.16
CA LYS A 84 0.82 5.12 27.23
C LYS A 84 1.06 4.69 28.68
N SER A 85 0.31 3.70 29.13
CA SER A 85 0.44 2.99 30.40
C SER A 85 0.43 1.48 30.14
N HIS A 86 0.55 0.66 31.19
CA HIS A 86 0.73 -0.80 31.07
C HIS A 86 -0.34 -1.51 30.23
N ASN A 87 -1.58 -1.04 30.26
CA ASN A 87 -2.73 -1.67 29.61
C ASN A 87 -3.60 -0.68 28.83
N VAL A 88 -3.17 0.58 28.72
CA VAL A 88 -3.93 1.64 28.07
C VAL A 88 -2.96 2.49 27.24
N ALA A 89 -3.33 2.77 26.00
CA ALA A 89 -2.64 3.76 25.19
C ALA A 89 -3.68 4.62 24.47
N VAL A 90 -3.39 5.90 24.30
CA VAL A 90 -4.23 6.86 23.59
C VAL A 90 -3.39 7.58 22.55
N TYR A 91 -3.99 7.77 21.39
CA TYR A 91 -3.44 8.50 20.27
C TYR A 91 -4.55 9.36 19.68
N SER A 92 -4.25 10.64 19.48
CA SER A 92 -5.10 11.60 18.80
C SER A 92 -4.36 12.20 17.62
N ILE A 93 -5.08 12.57 16.56
CA ILE A 93 -4.50 13.23 15.40
C ILE A 93 -5.39 14.39 15.00
N GLN A 94 -4.77 15.55 14.79
CA GLN A 94 -5.45 16.73 14.25
C GLN A 94 -6.00 16.50 12.82
N GLY A 95 -5.36 15.64 12.03
CA GLY A 95 -5.70 15.44 10.62
C GLY A 95 -5.42 16.69 9.78
N ARG A 96 -6.37 17.09 8.92
CA ARG A 96 -6.24 18.25 8.00
C ARG A 96 -6.88 19.54 8.55
N ARG A 97 -7.30 19.54 9.80
CA ARG A 97 -7.88 20.71 10.48
C ARG A 97 -6.77 21.71 10.80
N ASP A 98 -7.13 22.96 11.05
CA ASP A 98 -6.24 24.03 11.45
C ASP A 98 -5.73 23.88 12.90
N HIS A 99 -6.54 23.30 13.79
CA HIS A 99 -6.18 22.96 15.16
C HIS A 99 -6.84 21.66 15.63
N MET A 100 -6.33 21.07 16.71
CA MET A 100 -6.91 19.87 17.33
C MET A 100 -7.98 20.28 18.35
N GLU A 101 -9.23 19.92 18.10
CA GLU A 101 -10.36 20.15 19.00
C GLU A 101 -10.63 18.94 19.91
N ASP A 102 -10.27 17.73 19.47
CA ASP A 102 -10.43 16.49 20.23
C ASP A 102 -9.65 16.53 21.56
N ARG A 103 -10.25 16.01 22.63
CA ARG A 103 -9.62 15.83 23.95
C ARG A 103 -9.90 14.42 24.47
N PHE A 104 -9.05 13.95 25.38
CA PHE A 104 -9.24 12.66 26.04
C PHE A 104 -8.88 12.73 27.52
N GLU A 105 -9.44 11.83 28.31
CA GLU A 105 -9.10 11.66 29.72
C GLU A 105 -9.01 10.17 30.06
N VAL A 106 -7.95 9.78 30.78
CA VAL A 106 -7.74 8.41 31.27
C VAL A 106 -7.55 8.46 32.77
N ILE A 107 -8.54 7.97 33.51
CA ILE A 107 -8.48 7.82 34.96
C ILE A 107 -8.43 6.34 35.29
N THR A 108 -7.29 5.88 35.78
CA THR A 108 -7.07 4.48 36.12
C THR A 108 -6.38 4.40 37.48
N ASP A 109 -6.98 3.68 38.43
CA ASP A 109 -6.31 3.35 39.70
C ASP A 109 -5.34 2.18 39.49
N LEU A 110 -4.11 2.50 39.08
CA LEU A 110 -3.08 1.50 38.80
C LEU A 110 -2.61 0.74 40.04
N ILE A 111 -2.74 1.35 41.23
CA ILE A 111 -2.11 0.85 42.46
C ILE A 111 -3.04 -0.12 43.17
N ASN A 112 -4.31 0.24 43.36
CA ASN A 112 -5.23 -0.58 44.16
C ASN A 112 -6.20 -1.40 43.30
N ARG A 113 -6.43 -1.05 42.02
CA ARG A 113 -7.38 -1.72 41.09
C ARG A 113 -8.80 -1.90 41.67
N THR A 114 -9.14 -1.16 42.71
CA THR A 114 -10.44 -1.26 43.41
C THR A 114 -11.46 -0.30 42.84
N HIS A 115 -11.01 0.78 42.20
CA HIS A 115 -11.86 1.78 41.56
C HIS A 115 -12.06 1.48 40.07
N PRO A 116 -13.21 1.84 39.50
CA PRO A 116 -13.45 1.70 38.06
C PRO A 116 -12.46 2.57 37.28
N SER A 117 -11.99 2.03 36.15
CA SER A 117 -11.28 2.82 35.16
C SER A 117 -12.27 3.64 34.35
N ILE A 118 -12.00 4.92 34.16
CA ILE A 118 -12.83 5.85 33.39
C ILE A 118 -12.02 6.32 32.18
N PHE A 119 -12.66 6.27 31.01
CA PHE A 119 -12.08 6.70 29.74
C PHE A 119 -13.04 7.70 29.08
N GLY A 120 -12.58 8.93 28.90
CA GLY A 120 -13.33 10.00 28.25
C GLY A 120 -12.70 10.36 26.91
N ILE A 121 -13.53 10.52 25.87
CA ILE A 121 -13.13 11.02 24.55
C ILE A 121 -14.15 12.10 24.18
N PHE A 122 -13.65 13.28 23.83
CA PHE A 122 -14.45 14.47 23.58
C PHE A 122 -14.13 14.99 22.18
N ASP A 123 -15.12 15.02 21.29
CA ASP A 123 -15.03 15.60 19.93
C ASP A 123 -15.48 17.08 20.02
N GLY A 124 -14.50 17.99 19.98
CA GLY A 124 -14.79 19.42 20.06
C GLY A 124 -15.40 19.95 18.77
N HIS A 125 -16.28 20.94 18.86
CA HIS A 125 -16.87 21.59 17.69
C HIS A 125 -17.03 23.09 17.87
N GLY A 126 -16.71 23.87 16.84
CA GLY A 126 -17.00 25.30 16.78
C GLY A 126 -15.97 26.22 17.45
N GLY A 127 -14.73 25.76 17.63
CA GLY A 127 -13.64 26.53 18.23
C GLY A 127 -13.53 26.42 19.75
N GLU A 128 -12.54 27.13 20.33
CA GLU A 128 -12.16 27.00 21.74
C GLU A 128 -13.24 27.53 22.71
N ALA A 129 -13.90 26.62 23.42
CA ALA A 129 -14.55 26.95 24.69
C ALA A 129 -14.63 25.72 25.62
N SER A 130 -13.54 25.45 26.34
CA SER A 130 -13.58 25.48 27.81
C SER A 130 -12.15 25.39 28.36
N LEU A 131 -11.56 26.55 28.65
CA LEU A 131 -10.50 26.66 29.66
C LEU A 131 -11.04 26.06 30.96
N TRP A 132 -10.57 24.86 31.31
CA TRP A 132 -10.62 24.36 32.67
C TRP A 132 -9.17 24.09 33.09
N GLY A 133 -8.57 25.06 33.78
CA GLY A 133 -7.26 24.90 34.40
C GLY A 133 -6.36 26.12 34.29
N ASP A 134 -6.74 27.22 34.94
CA ASP A 134 -5.80 28.02 35.74
C ASP A 134 -6.02 27.66 37.21
#